data_AF-A0A662QC63-F1
#
_entry.id   AF-A0A662QC63-F1
#
_cell.length_a   1.000
_cell.length_b   1.000
_cell.length_c   1.000
_cell.angle_alpha   90.00
_cell.angle_beta   90.00
_cell.angle_gamma   90.00
#
_symmetry.space_group_name_H-M   'P 1'
#
loop_
_entity.id
_entity.type
_entity.pdbx_description
1 polymer ?
#
loop_
_entity_poly.entity_id
_entity_poly.type
_entity_poly.pdbx_seq_one_letter_code
_entity_poly.pdbx_strand_id
1 'polypeptide(L)'
;LEDKLYWGRFVGGIIMGFITTYLKLYEPSILTGILVVILAYMLSTLILRVLLPDEKRRKLGRNLYLSGAGTYAAMWLITMIMVYNLAS
;
A
#
# COMPACT_ATOMS: atom_id res chain seq x y z
N LEU A 1 4.17 -8.80 -15.52
CA LEU A 1 4.17 -7.36 -15.14
C LEU A 1 3.26 -7.14 -13.95
N GLU A 2 2.07 -7.75 -14.00
CA GLU A 2 1.09 -7.80 -12.93
C GLU A 2 1.65 -8.45 -11.64
N ASP A 3 2.38 -9.56 -11.73
CA ASP A 3 3.05 -10.15 -10.54
C ASP A 3 4.01 -9.19 -9.86
N LYS A 4 4.79 -8.42 -10.63
CA LYS A 4 5.73 -7.43 -10.07
C LYS A 4 4.98 -6.30 -9.36
N LEU A 5 3.83 -5.89 -9.91
CA LEU A 5 2.95 -4.90 -9.28
C LEU A 5 2.32 -5.45 -7.98
N TYR A 6 1.88 -6.70 -8.01
CA TYR A 6 1.35 -7.42 -6.84
C TYR A 6 2.39 -7.52 -5.73
N TRP A 7 3.59 -8.00 -6.04
CA TRP A 7 4.68 -8.11 -5.06
C TRP A 7 5.14 -6.74 -4.55
N GLY A 8 5.17 -5.72 -5.42
CA GLY A 8 5.44 -4.34 -4.99
C GLY A 8 4.41 -3.81 -4.00
N ARG A 9 3.12 -4.11 -4.21
CA ARG A 9 2.02 -3.78 -3.30
C ARG A 9 2.05 -4.58 -2.01
N PHE A 10 2.42 -5.86 -2.07
CA PHE A 10 2.64 -6.67 -0.88
C PHE A 10 3.70 -6.05 0.04
N VAL A 11 4.88 -5.75 -0.51
CA VAL A 11 5.97 -5.10 0.24
C VAL A 11 5.57 -3.70 0.70
N GLY A 12 4.88 -2.94 -0.16
CA GLY A 12 4.35 -1.62 0.20
C GLY A 12 3.41 -1.66 1.39
N GLY A 13 2.55 -2.68 1.48
CA GLY A 13 1.65 -2.89 2.61
C GLY A 13 2.43 -3.13 3.90
N ILE A 14 3.45 -4.00 3.88
CA ILE A 14 4.32 -4.26 5.03
C ILE A 14 4.99 -2.97 5.52
N ILE A 15 5.64 -2.23 4.60
CA ILE A 15 6.34 -0.98 4.94
C ILE A 15 5.36 0.02 5.55
N MET A 16 4.19 0.19 4.95
CA MET A 16 3.19 1.11 5.47
C MET A 16 2.63 0.67 6.82
N GLY A 17 2.50 -0.65 7.07
CA GLY A 17 2.06 -1.17 8.37
C GLY A 17 3.04 -0.80 9.45
N PHE A 18 4.33 -0.98 9.18
CA PHE A 18 5.41 -0.57 10.07
C PHE A 18 5.41 0.95 10.32
N ILE A 19 5.36 1.77 9.26
CA ILE A 19 5.34 3.24 9.38
C ILE A 19 4.12 3.72 10.19
N THR A 20 2.95 3.14 9.94
CA THR A 20 1.70 3.50 10.64
C THR A 20 1.83 3.27 12.13
N THR A 21 2.38 2.12 12.54
CA THR A 21 2.58 1.82 13.95
C THR A 21 3.71 2.64 14.56
N TYR A 22 4.86 2.74 13.90
CA TYR A 22 6.04 3.45 14.39
C TYR A 22 5.75 4.94 14.64
N LEU A 23 5.03 5.59 13.73
CA LEU A 23 4.63 6.99 13.85
C LEU A 23 3.32 7.18 14.65
N LYS A 24 2.75 6.10 15.19
CA LYS A 24 1.47 6.10 15.92
C LYS A 24 0.34 6.79 15.16
N LEU A 25 0.27 6.60 13.84
CA LEU A 25 -0.77 7.21 12.99
C LEU A 25 -2.19 6.67 13.27
N TYR A 26 -2.30 5.66 14.14
CA TYR A 26 -3.57 5.14 14.64
C TYR A 26 -4.12 5.92 15.84
N GLU A 27 -3.38 6.90 16.38
CA GLU A 27 -3.81 7.81 17.44
C GLU A 27 -4.17 9.19 16.85
N PRO A 28 -5.24 9.87 17.30
CA PRO A 28 -6.22 9.42 18.30
C PRO A 28 -7.25 8.41 17.75
N SER A 29 -7.27 8.18 16.44
CA SER A 29 -8.19 7.24 15.78
C SER A 29 -7.52 6.56 14.60
N ILE A 30 -7.86 5.28 14.39
CA ILE A 30 -7.40 4.47 13.25
C ILE A 30 -7.76 5.08 11.90
N LEU A 31 -8.78 5.96 11.86
CA LEU A 31 -9.20 6.66 10.65
C LEU A 31 -8.04 7.45 10.02
N THR A 32 -7.16 8.05 10.82
CA THR A 32 -5.98 8.77 10.32
C THR A 32 -5.04 7.81 9.59
N GLY A 33 -4.73 6.66 10.18
CA GLY A 33 -3.92 5.61 9.55
C GLY A 33 -4.53 5.09 8.25
N ILE A 34 -5.84 4.85 8.23
CA ILE A 34 -6.59 4.42 7.03
C ILE A 34 -6.47 5.47 5.92
N LEU A 35 -6.71 6.75 6.23
CA LEU A 35 -6.61 7.84 5.26
C LEU A 35 -5.20 7.94 4.67
N VAL A 36 -4.17 7.89 5.52
CA VAL A 36 -2.77 7.94 5.09
C VAL A 36 -2.44 6.78 4.17
N VAL A 37 -2.89 5.56 4.48
CA VAL A 37 -2.65 4.38 3.65
C VAL A 37 -3.32 4.45 2.30
N ILE A 38 -4.55 4.94 2.25
CA ILE A 38 -5.29 5.15 1.00
C ILE A 38 -4.58 6.21 0.15
N LEU A 39 -4.17 7.32 0.75
CA LEU A 39 -3.42 8.38 0.06
C LEU A 39 -2.07 7.87 -0.47
N ALA A 40 -1.30 7.15 0.34
CA ALA A 40 -0.03 6.55 -0.05
C ALA A 40 -0.21 5.57 -1.22
N TYR A 41 -1.26 4.76 -1.18
CA TYR A 41 -1.61 3.86 -2.28
C TYR A 41 -1.92 4.64 -3.56
N MET A 42 -2.81 5.63 -3.49
CA MET A 42 -3.15 6.46 -4.65
C MET A 42 -1.92 7.14 -5.25
N LEU A 43 -1.07 7.74 -4.42
CA LEU A 43 0.21 8.32 -4.85
C LEU A 43 1.11 7.29 -5.52
N SER A 44 1.25 6.08 -4.97
CA SER A 44 2.02 5.01 -5.59
C SER A 44 1.50 4.67 -6.99
N THR A 45 0.17 4.63 -7.17
CA THR A 45 -0.43 4.34 -8.48
C THR A 45 -0.26 5.47 -9.48
N LEU A 46 -0.31 6.72 -9.02
CA LEU A 46 -0.04 7.90 -9.85
C LEU A 46 1.42 7.95 -10.30
N ILE A 47 2.36 7.68 -9.39
CA ILE A 47 3.79 7.60 -9.70
C ILE A 47 4.05 6.49 -10.70
N LEU A 48 3.51 5.29 -10.48
CA LEU A 48 3.63 4.17 -11.42
C LEU A 48 3.02 4.49 -12.78
N ARG A 49 1.87 5.18 -12.81
CA ARG A 49 1.30 5.68 -14.05
C ARG A 49 2.33 6.56 -14.74
N VAL A 50 2.85 7.61 -14.10
CA VAL A 50 3.81 8.55 -14.73
C VAL A 50 5.10 7.85 -15.19
N LEU A 51 5.65 6.93 -14.42
CA LEU A 51 6.93 6.28 -14.73
C LEU A 51 6.83 5.15 -15.77
N LEU A 52 5.67 4.51 -15.91
CA LEU A 52 5.53 3.40 -16.86
C LEU A 52 5.43 3.93 -18.30
N PRO A 53 6.15 3.31 -19.26
CA PRO A 53 5.96 3.57 -20.70
C PRO A 53 4.54 3.24 -21.17
N ASP A 54 4.06 3.94 -22.20
CA ASP A 54 2.67 3.81 -22.69
C ASP A 54 2.29 2.38 -23.10
N GLU A 55 3.23 1.59 -23.63
CA GLU A 55 3.00 0.19 -23.95
C GLU A 55 2.66 -0.65 -22.71
N LYS A 56 3.37 -0.42 -21.59
CA LYS A 56 3.12 -1.10 -20.31
C LYS A 56 1.86 -0.58 -19.63
N ARG A 57 1.56 0.72 -19.75
CA ARG A 57 0.30 1.30 -19.27
C ARG A 57 -0.90 0.68 -19.97
N ARG A 58 -0.86 0.54 -21.30
CA ARG A 58 -1.93 -0.10 -22.09
C ARG A 58 -2.13 -1.56 -21.71
N LYS A 59 -1.03 -2.31 -21.50
CA LYS A 59 -1.09 -3.71 -21.06
C LYS A 59 -1.70 -3.87 -19.65
N LEU A 60 -1.43 -2.95 -18.73
CA LEU A 60 -1.97 -3.00 -17.36
C LEU A 60 -3.39 -2.45 -17.26
N GLY A 61 -3.75 -1.42 -18.03
CA GLY A 61 -5.09 -0.83 -18.03
C GLY A 61 -5.65 -0.60 -16.61
N ARG A 62 -6.80 -1.22 -16.30
CA ARG A 62 -7.46 -1.14 -14.99
C ARG A 62 -6.71 -1.91 -13.89
N ASN A 63 -5.93 -2.93 -14.25
CA ASN A 63 -5.13 -3.72 -13.30
C ASN A 63 -4.02 -2.88 -12.67
N LEU A 64 -3.58 -1.78 -13.31
CA LEU A 64 -2.69 -0.80 -12.67
C LEU A 64 -3.27 -0.24 -11.37
N TYR A 65 -4.60 -0.16 -11.23
CA TYR A 65 -5.25 0.39 -10.03
C TYR A 65 -5.78 -0.70 -9.11
N LEU A 66 -6.24 -1.83 -9.65
CA LEU A 66 -6.91 -2.87 -8.84
C LEU A 66 -5.99 -4.00 -8.39
N SER A 67 -4.95 -4.34 -9.17
CA SER A 67 -4.19 -5.58 -8.98
C SER A 67 -3.32 -5.57 -7.71
N GLY A 68 -3.72 -6.29 -6.66
CA GLY A 68 -3.00 -6.28 -5.37
C GLY A 68 -3.40 -5.13 -4.43
N ALA A 69 -4.50 -4.41 -4.71
CA ALA A 69 -5.05 -3.41 -3.79
C ALA A 69 -5.44 -4.04 -2.44
N GLY A 70 -6.18 -5.17 -2.51
CA GLY A 70 -6.56 -5.94 -1.34
C GLY A 70 -5.36 -6.50 -0.58
N THR A 71 -4.34 -6.99 -1.30
CA THR A 71 -3.09 -7.47 -0.70
C THR A 71 -2.36 -6.36 0.05
N TYR A 72 -2.24 -5.17 -0.55
CA TYR A 72 -1.62 -4.03 0.11
C TYR A 72 -2.35 -3.67 1.41
N ALA A 73 -3.68 -3.59 1.39
CA ALA A 73 -4.48 -3.28 2.58
C ALA A 73 -4.39 -4.38 3.65
N ALA A 74 -4.47 -5.66 3.25
CA ALA A 74 -4.36 -6.79 4.16
C ALA A 74 -2.98 -6.84 4.81
N MET A 75 -1.90 -6.69 4.03
CA MET A 75 -0.54 -6.69 4.56
C MET A 75 -0.28 -5.48 5.46
N TRP A 76 -0.80 -4.31 5.12
CA TRP A 76 -0.75 -3.15 6.01
C TRP A 76 -1.37 -3.46 7.38
N LEU A 77 -2.60 -4.00 7.40
CA LEU A 77 -3.31 -4.30 8.64
C LEU A 77 -2.60 -5.38 9.45
N ILE A 78 -2.18 -6.47 8.81
CA ILE A 78 -1.46 -7.58 9.46
C ILE A 78 -0.15 -7.07 10.07
N THR A 79 0.66 -6.35 9.30
CA THR A 79 1.94 -5.83 9.80
C THR A 79 1.72 -4.80 10.89
N MET A 80 0.73 -3.92 10.77
CA MET A 80 0.41 -2.94 11.80
C MET A 80 0.08 -3.64 13.13
N ILE A 81 -0.79 -4.65 13.11
CA ILE A 81 -1.16 -5.44 14.30
C ILE A 81 0.06 -6.15 14.89
N MET A 82 0.87 -6.81 14.06
CA MET A 82 2.07 -7.51 14.54
C MET A 82 3.06 -6.55 15.21
N VAL A 83 3.38 -5.43 14.56
CA VAL A 83 4.33 -4.44 15.09
C VAL A 83 3.77 -3.80 16.36
N TYR A 84 2.47 -3.54 16.42
CA TYR A 84 1.84 -2.99 17.61
C TYR A 84 2.01 -3.92 18.80
N ASN A 85 1.72 -5.22 18.63
CA ASN A 85 1.85 -6.22 19.69
C ASN A 85 3.30 -6.51 20.10
N LEU A 86 4.26 -6.35 19.20
CA LEU A 86 5.68 -6.57 19.51
C LEU A 86 6.35 -5.35 20.15
N ALA A 87 5.82 -4.15 19.91
CA ALA A 87 6.36 -2.90 20.43
C ALA A 87 5.66 -2.44 21.72
N SER A 88 4.56 -3.09 22.13
CA SER A 88 3.83 -2.90 23.38
C SER A 88 4.30 -3.87 24.46
#